data_AF-A0A1W6MNF8-F1
#
_entry.id   AF-A0A1W6MNF8-F1
#
_cell.length_a   1.000
_cell.length_b   1.000
_cell.length_c   1.000
_cell.angle_alpha   90.00
_cell.angle_beta   90.00
_cell.angle_gamma   90.00
#
_symmetry.space_group_name_H-M   'P 1'
#
loop_
_entity.id
_entity.type
_entity.pdbx_description
1 polymer ?
#
loop_
_entity_poly.entity_id
_entity_poly.type
_entity_poly.pdbx_seq_one_letter_code
_entity_poly.pdbx_strand_id
1 'polypeptide(L)'
;MMKDKNIAMLAYLSSLLLFIHFILFIAVLGVAVILNNDRNNEFVSFHIRQMLGIACIALFLSIFAGVIPDNAYWLAFVIIFLVVIMAMLGLMSVVRNQKDELPVVGAAFQKWFSFIK
;
A
#
# COMPACT_ATOMS: atom_id res chain seq x y z
N MET A 1 36.35 0.92 8.73
CA MET A 1 36.12 2.36 8.50
C MET A 1 35.14 2.65 7.35
N MET A 2 35.43 2.31 6.08
CA MET A 2 34.47 2.56 4.98
C MET A 2 33.21 1.68 5.04
N LYS A 3 33.34 0.42 5.47
CA LYS A 3 32.21 -0.52 5.62
C LYS A 3 31.20 -0.05 6.68
N ASP A 4 31.71 0.45 7.81
CA ASP A 4 30.89 0.91 8.94
C ASP A 4 30.14 2.19 8.60
N LYS A 5 30.77 3.10 7.85
CA LYS A 5 30.14 4.32 7.31
C LYS A 5 28.99 3.98 6.34
N ASN A 6 29.17 2.98 5.48
CA ASN A 6 28.14 2.58 4.52
C ASN A 6 26.93 1.95 5.23
N ILE A 7 27.14 1.16 6.27
CA ILE A 7 26.07 0.58 7.09
C ILE A 7 25.31 1.68 7.85
N ALA A 8 26.02 2.64 8.44
CA ALA A 8 25.39 3.80 9.10
C ALA A 8 24.57 4.65 8.11
N MET A 9 25.09 4.88 6.89
CA MET A 9 24.39 5.61 5.84
C MET A 9 23.14 4.87 5.37
N LEU A 10 23.21 3.54 5.22
CA LEU A 10 22.06 2.70 4.90
C LEU A 10 20.99 2.77 6.00
N ALA A 11 21.40 2.78 7.28
CA ALA A 11 20.48 2.92 8.41
C ALA A 11 19.73 4.27 8.37
N TYR A 12 20.42 5.39 8.13
CA TYR A 12 19.76 6.70 7.99
C TYR A 12 18.84 6.78 6.77
N LEU A 13 19.26 6.25 5.62
CA LEU A 13 18.41 6.17 4.42
C LEU A 13 17.15 5.33 4.67
N SER A 14 17.27 4.22 5.40
CA SER A 14 16.12 3.39 5.79
C SER A 14 15.15 4.13 6.72
N SER A 15 15.66 5.00 7.61
CA SER A 15 14.81 5.81 8.49
C SER A 15 14.00 6.88 7.75
N LEU A 16 14.51 7.40 6.63
CA LEU A 16 13.76 8.33 5.77
C LEU A 16 12.58 7.66 5.07
N LEU A 17 12.66 6.35 4.80
CA LEU A 17 11.54 5.56 4.27
C LEU A 17 10.40 5.39 5.28
N LEU A 18 10.64 5.58 6.59
CA LEU A 18 9.57 5.57 7.59
C LEU A 18 8.63 6.78 7.44
N PHE A 19 9.15 7.93 6.99
CA PHE A 19 8.34 9.14 6.74
C PHE A 19 7.34 8.97 5.58
N ILE A 20 7.63 8.07 4.63
CA ILE A 20 6.70 7.72 3.55
C ILE A 20 5.39 7.16 4.10
N HIS A 21 5.42 6.40 5.20
CA HIS A 21 4.23 5.80 5.79
C HIS A 21 3.29 6.85 6.38
N PHE A 22 3.85 7.91 6.97
CA PHE A 22 3.10 9.05 7.50
C PHE A 22 2.44 9.87 6.37
N ILE A 23 3.17 10.09 5.27
CA ILE A 23 2.64 10.76 4.08
C ILE A 23 1.52 9.93 3.44
N LEU A 24 1.70 8.60 3.35
CA LEU A 24 0.68 7.69 2.84
C LEU A 24 -0.58 7.73 3.71
N PHE A 25 -0.41 7.75 5.04
CA PHE A 25 -1.51 7.82 6.00
C PHE A 25 -2.32 9.11 5.84
N ILE A 26 -1.64 10.27 5.69
CA ILE A 26 -2.31 11.55 5.43
C ILE A 26 -2.97 11.56 4.05
N ALA A 27 -2.36 10.98 3.01
CA ALA A 27 -2.96 10.89 1.69
C ALA A 27 -4.25 10.05 1.71
N VAL A 28 -4.23 8.88 2.37
CA VAL A 28 -5.39 8.00 2.52
C VAL A 28 -6.52 8.67 3.30
N LEU A 29 -6.21 9.31 4.44
CA LEU A 29 -7.20 10.04 5.23
C LEU A 29 -7.72 11.28 4.53
N GLY A 30 -6.85 12.04 3.87
CA GLY A 30 -7.22 13.22 3.08
C GLY A 30 -8.15 12.87 1.93
N VAL A 31 -7.87 11.76 1.23
CA VAL A 31 -8.71 11.22 0.16
C VAL A 31 -10.05 10.73 0.71
N ALA A 32 -10.09 10.02 1.85
CA ALA A 32 -11.35 9.62 2.48
C ALA A 32 -12.22 10.82 2.89
N VAL A 33 -11.62 11.92 3.36
CA VAL A 33 -12.32 13.16 3.72
C VAL A 33 -12.85 13.89 2.48
N ILE A 34 -12.04 14.00 1.42
CA ILE A 34 -12.44 14.66 0.17
C ILE A 34 -13.56 13.88 -0.53
N LEU A 35 -13.49 12.55 -0.53
CA LEU A 35 -14.45 11.70 -1.25
C LEU A 35 -15.76 11.47 -0.50
N ASN A 36 -15.79 11.63 0.82
CA ASN A 36 -17.05 11.63 1.58
C ASN A 36 -17.93 12.86 1.28
N ASN A 37 -17.36 13.89 0.65
CA ASN A 37 -18.08 15.12 0.31
C ASN A 37 -18.87 15.00 -1.02
N ASP A 38 -18.52 14.03 -1.88
CA ASP A 38 -19.15 13.83 -3.20
C ASP A 38 -19.73 12.41 -3.27
N ARG A 39 -20.96 12.25 -2.76
CA ARG A 39 -21.62 10.94 -2.66
C ARG A 39 -21.98 10.41 -4.05
N ASN A 40 -21.52 9.18 -4.36
CA ASN A 40 -21.85 8.36 -5.55
C ASN A 40 -20.94 8.47 -6.79
N ASN A 41 -19.63 8.70 -6.64
CA ASN A 41 -18.72 8.54 -7.77
C ASN A 41 -18.20 7.09 -7.86
N GLU A 42 -18.73 6.32 -8.81
CA GLU A 42 -18.39 4.90 -8.98
C GLU A 42 -16.88 4.67 -9.28
N PHE A 43 -16.23 5.60 -9.99
CA PHE A 43 -14.79 5.53 -10.28
C PHE A 43 -13.97 5.67 -9.00
N VAL A 44 -14.35 6.64 -8.18
CA VAL A 44 -13.74 6.87 -6.87
C VAL A 44 -13.93 5.66 -5.96
N SER A 45 -15.16 5.18 -5.83
CA SER A 45 -15.50 4.06 -4.95
C SER A 45 -14.76 2.79 -5.35
N PHE A 46 -14.62 2.53 -6.65
CA PHE A 46 -13.80 1.44 -7.16
C PHE A 46 -12.36 1.51 -6.63
N HIS A 47 -11.71 2.68 -6.76
CA HIS A 47 -10.31 2.86 -6.35
C HIS A 47 -10.12 2.90 -4.83
N ILE A 48 -11.09 3.42 -4.06
CA ILE A 48 -11.06 3.30 -2.58
C ILE A 48 -11.07 1.82 -2.19
N ARG A 49 -11.95 1.00 -2.77
CA ARG A 49 -12.03 -0.43 -2.43
C ARG A 49 -10.72 -1.16 -2.74
N GLN A 50 -10.08 -0.87 -3.88
CA GLN A 50 -8.76 -1.43 -4.22
C GLN A 50 -7.69 -0.99 -3.20
N MET A 51 -7.62 0.31 -2.88
CA MET A 51 -6.65 0.87 -1.94
C MET A 51 -6.84 0.33 -0.52
N LEU A 52 -8.08 0.19 -0.06
CA LEU A 52 -8.41 -0.39 1.25
C LEU A 52 -7.97 -1.86 1.32
N GLY A 53 -8.16 -2.63 0.25
CA GLY A 53 -7.68 -4.01 0.17
C GLY A 53 -6.16 -4.13 0.27
N ILE A 54 -5.41 -3.28 -0.44
CA ILE A 54 -3.95 -3.20 -0.31
C ILE A 54 -3.55 -2.85 1.13
N ALA A 55 -4.22 -1.88 1.75
CA ALA A 55 -3.96 -1.48 3.13
C ALA A 55 -4.22 -2.63 4.13
N CYS A 56 -5.30 -3.38 3.97
CA CYS A 56 -5.59 -4.57 4.77
C CYS A 56 -4.51 -5.65 4.62
N ILE A 57 -4.05 -5.91 3.40
CA ILE A 57 -2.93 -6.86 3.16
C ILE A 57 -1.66 -6.36 3.86
N ALA A 58 -1.30 -5.08 3.69
CA ALA A 58 -0.11 -4.51 4.30
C ALA A 58 -0.17 -4.58 5.84
N LEU A 59 -1.32 -4.30 6.44
CA LEU A 59 -1.53 -4.39 7.88
C LEU A 59 -1.42 -5.83 8.37
N PHE A 60 -2.07 -6.78 7.67
CA PHE A 60 -1.98 -8.20 7.99
C PHE A 60 -0.52 -8.66 7.99
N LEU A 61 0.21 -8.38 6.92
CA LEU A 61 1.63 -8.75 6.81
C LEU A 61 2.50 -8.11 7.92
N SER A 62 2.20 -6.87 8.31
CA SER A 62 2.92 -6.18 9.39
C SER A 62 2.72 -6.86 10.74
N ILE A 63 1.51 -7.33 11.04
CA ILE A 63 1.20 -8.07 12.29
C ILE A 63 1.99 -9.38 12.35
N PHE A 64 2.13 -10.09 11.23
CA PHE A 64 2.83 -11.37 11.16
C PHE A 64 4.33 -11.26 10.87
N ALA A 65 4.87 -10.04 10.73
CA ALA A 65 6.28 -9.83 10.41
C ALA A 65 7.22 -10.44 11.47
N GLY A 66 6.82 -10.46 12.74
CA GLY A 66 7.59 -11.06 13.83
C GLY A 66 7.67 -12.60 13.81
N VAL A 67 6.90 -13.26 12.93
CA VAL A 67 6.94 -14.72 12.74
C VAL A 67 8.00 -15.11 11.69
N ILE A 68 8.51 -14.14 10.93
CA ILE A 68 9.51 -14.40 9.88
C ILE A 68 10.85 -14.79 10.55
N PRO A 69 11.42 -15.96 10.23
CA PRO A 69 12.71 -16.39 10.77
C PRO A 69 13.85 -15.42 10.41
N ASP A 70 14.85 -15.30 11.29
CA ASP A 70 15.99 -14.39 11.13
C ASP A 70 16.82 -14.64 9.85
N ASN A 71 16.81 -15.87 9.32
CA ASN A 71 17.50 -16.18 8.06
C ASN A 71 16.66 -15.84 6.81
N ALA A 72 15.45 -15.32 6.98
CA ALA A 72 14.48 -15.06 5.91
C ALA A 72 14.08 -13.58 5.80
N TYR A 73 14.87 -12.63 6.31
CA TYR A 73 14.56 -11.19 6.17
C TYR A 73 14.37 -10.71 4.72
N TRP A 74 15.00 -11.38 3.75
CA TRP A 74 14.78 -11.11 2.33
C TRP A 74 13.32 -11.31 1.89
N LEU A 75 12.59 -12.22 2.56
CA LEU A 75 11.17 -12.49 2.28
C LEU A 75 10.30 -11.28 2.61
N ALA A 76 10.59 -10.59 3.72
CA ALA A 76 9.89 -9.36 4.08
C ALA A 76 10.05 -8.28 2.99
N PHE A 77 11.25 -8.18 2.40
CA PHE A 77 11.50 -7.25 1.30
C PHE A 77 10.69 -7.60 0.05
N VAL A 78 10.63 -8.88 -0.33
CA VAL A 78 9.81 -9.35 -1.47
C VAL A 78 8.33 -9.05 -1.24
N ILE A 79 7.83 -9.32 -0.03
CA ILE A 79 6.44 -9.08 0.34
C ILE A 79 6.08 -7.59 0.23
N ILE A 80 6.90 -6.71 0.81
CA ILE A 80 6.69 -5.25 0.72
C ILE A 80 6.74 -4.80 -0.75
N PHE A 81 7.69 -5.34 -1.52
CA PHE A 81 7.82 -5.02 -2.95
C PHE A 81 6.57 -5.40 -3.74
N LEU A 82 5.95 -6.56 -3.47
CA LEU A 82 4.68 -6.96 -4.09
C LEU A 82 3.53 -6.01 -3.74
N VAL A 83 3.42 -5.59 -2.48
CA VAL A 83 2.41 -4.61 -2.04
C VAL A 83 2.59 -3.27 -2.77
N VAL A 84 3.83 -2.80 -2.90
CA VAL A 84 4.15 -1.58 -3.64
C VAL A 84 3.81 -1.71 -5.13
N ILE A 85 4.10 -2.84 -5.76
CA ILE A 85 3.70 -3.09 -7.16
C ILE A 85 2.18 -3.02 -7.32
N MET A 86 1.40 -3.64 -6.44
CA MET A 86 -0.06 -3.55 -6.49
C MET A 86 -0.53 -2.09 -6.37
N ALA A 87 0.05 -1.30 -5.46
CA ALA A 87 -0.27 0.12 -5.35
C ALA A 87 0.07 0.90 -6.64
N MET A 88 1.21 0.60 -7.27
CA MET A 88 1.59 1.22 -8.56
C MET A 88 0.62 0.85 -9.69
N LEU A 89 0.18 -0.41 -9.78
CA LEU A 89 -0.81 -0.85 -10.77
C LEU A 89 -2.13 -0.11 -10.60
N GLY A 90 -2.62 0.02 -9.37
CA GLY A 90 -3.82 0.79 -9.06
C GLY A 90 -3.67 2.27 -9.43
N LEU A 91 -2.54 2.89 -9.11
CA LEU A 91 -2.25 4.27 -9.47
C LEU A 91 -2.20 4.48 -10.99
N MET A 92 -1.57 3.58 -11.74
CA MET A 92 -1.56 3.64 -13.21
C MET A 92 -2.96 3.54 -13.79
N SER A 93 -3.84 2.71 -13.22
CA SER A 93 -5.25 2.66 -13.63
C SER A 93 -5.94 4.01 -13.41
N VAL A 94 -5.70 4.69 -12.28
CA VAL A 94 -6.24 6.03 -12.01
C VAL A 94 -5.76 7.04 -13.05
N VAL A 95 -4.44 7.08 -13.31
CA VAL A 95 -3.83 8.02 -14.28
C VAL A 95 -4.40 7.82 -15.69
N ARG A 96 -4.79 6.59 -16.04
CA ARG A 96 -5.44 6.26 -17.33
C ARG A 96 -6.96 6.48 -17.35
N ASN A 97 -7.57 6.95 -16.26
CA ASN A 97 -9.04 7.02 -16.09
C ASN A 97 -9.73 5.66 -16.31
N GLN A 98 -9.09 4.58 -15.88
CA GLN A 98 -9.61 3.21 -16.00
C GLN A 98 -9.97 2.63 -14.62
N LYS A 99 -10.85 1.61 -14.64
CA LYS A 99 -11.21 0.78 -13.47
C LYS A 99 -10.59 -0.62 -13.62
N ASP A 100 -9.27 -0.67 -13.75
CA ASP A 100 -8.54 -1.92 -13.85
C ASP A 100 -8.43 -2.55 -12.46
N GLU A 101 -8.87 -3.80 -12.34
CA GLU A 101 -8.73 -4.53 -11.09
C GLU A 101 -7.27 -4.93 -10.86
N LEU A 102 -6.83 -4.89 -9.59
CA LEU A 102 -5.54 -5.43 -9.23
C LEU A 102 -5.49 -6.93 -9.53
N PRO A 103 -4.38 -7.43 -10.09
CA PRO A 103 -4.26 -8.85 -10.40
C PRO A 103 -4.42 -9.70 -9.14
N VAL A 104 -5.02 -10.87 -9.28
CA VAL A 104 -5.25 -11.88 -8.22
C VAL A 104 -6.28 -11.48 -7.16
N VAL A 105 -6.23 -10.26 -6.63
CA VAL A 105 -6.99 -9.84 -5.43
C VAL A 105 -8.04 -8.76 -5.69
N GLY A 106 -7.96 -8.06 -6.84
CA GLY A 106 -8.79 -6.88 -7.09
C GLY A 106 -10.30 -7.16 -7.14
N ALA A 107 -10.71 -8.26 -7.77
CA ALA A 107 -12.11 -8.69 -7.79
C ALA A 107 -12.67 -8.97 -6.38
N ALA A 108 -11.85 -9.58 -5.52
CA ALA A 108 -12.23 -9.87 -4.14
C ALA A 108 -12.43 -8.58 -3.34
N PHE A 109 -11.56 -7.59 -3.52
CA PHE A 109 -11.70 -6.28 -2.88
C PHE A 109 -12.99 -5.57 -3.27
N GLN A 110 -13.37 -5.61 -4.55
CA GLN A 110 -14.64 -5.03 -5.01
C GLN A 110 -15.85 -5.69 -4.35
N LYS A 111 -15.81 -7.02 -4.15
CA LYS A 111 -16.88 -7.77 -3.49
C LYS A 111 -16.94 -7.50 -1.98
N TRP A 112 -15.81 -7.56 -1.28
CA TRP A 112 -15.73 -7.43 0.18
C TRP A 112 -16.06 -6.01 0.64
N PHE A 113 -15.62 -4.99 -0.10
CA PHE A 113 -15.81 -3.59 0.26
C PHE A 113 -16.99 -2.94 -0.49
N SER A 114 -17.98 -3.74 -0.89
CA SER A 114 -19.19 -3.27 -1.60
C SER A 114 -20.05 -2.26 -0.81
N PHE A 115 -19.83 -2.13 0.51
CA PHE A 115 -20.46 -1.10 1.34
C PHE A 115 -19.97 0.33 1.04
N ILE A 116 -18.82 0.49 0.36
CA ILE A 116 -18.30 1.78 -0.11
C ILE A 116 -19.02 2.13 -1.42
N LYS A 117 -19.92 3.10 -1.42
CA LYS A 117 -20.77 3.48 -2.57
C LYS A 117 -20.21 4.63 -3.37
#